data_AF-A0A327YJA7-F1
#
_entry.id   AF-A0A327YJA7-F1
#
_cell.length_a   1.000
_cell.length_b   1.000
_cell.length_c   1.000
_cell.angle_alpha   90.00
_cell.angle_beta   90.00
_cell.angle_gamma   90.00
#
_symmetry.space_group_name_H-M   'P 1'
#
loop_
_entity.id
_entity.type
_entity.pdbx_description
1 polymer ?
#
loop_
_entity_poly.entity_id
_entity_poly.type
_entity_poly.pdbx_seq_one_letter_code
_entity_poly.pdbx_strand_id
1 'polypeptide(L)'
;MAMQEKGKVLERIYAKCNKPMPFAVDEIERIVCHLEYAFGRRRKIDLVVEIQLADGNRKYIVMEMKVDSIPELEQLEGTYSDFLHHHQCKEDDALFLLFIFGSAQVCMIPNHRHFYVLKLPDIIEAFQGLLVDHYISTDWMDSLKQEEIRKQTVVETLKSATNLKDENYWRKRGYRLWFSLFHYLYDDLKHHSKRANEWEVYSASNNPLMNLEHGWLRKELFQKLVHFYWEFNYEQLFLKLAIDQINPLTKEELTHLRSEITQICRHASEKRNKQGPTRNTNGAFVSLYKWKFDFVEEDFVDS
;
A
#
# COMPACT_ATOMS: atom_id res chain seq x y z
N MET A 1 26.32 -15.44 10.94
CA MET A 1 26.74 -14.24 10.18
C MET A 1 27.79 -13.47 10.97
N ALA A 2 28.96 -13.20 10.38
CA ALA A 2 30.04 -12.44 11.01
C ALA A 2 29.64 -10.97 11.23
N MET A 3 30.26 -10.29 12.22
CA MET A 3 29.94 -8.88 12.52
C MET A 3 30.17 -7.97 11.31
N GLN A 4 31.19 -8.26 10.50
CA GLN A 4 31.50 -7.50 9.28
C GLN A 4 30.33 -7.52 8.27
N GLU A 5 29.64 -8.65 8.11
CA GLU A 5 28.46 -8.74 7.23
C GLU A 5 27.27 -7.99 7.80
N LYS A 6 27.07 -8.03 9.13
CA LYS A 6 26.04 -7.24 9.81
C LYS A 6 26.31 -5.73 9.65
N GLY A 7 27.57 -5.31 9.79
CA GLY A 7 28.01 -3.93 9.58
C GLY A 7 27.67 -3.41 8.18
N LYS A 8 27.94 -4.20 7.13
CA LYS A 8 27.57 -3.85 5.75
C LYS A 8 26.07 -3.59 5.59
N VAL A 9 25.23 -4.41 6.23
CA VAL A 9 23.76 -4.21 6.20
C VAL A 9 23.38 -2.90 6.86
N LEU A 10 23.94 -2.61 8.05
CA LEU A 10 23.69 -1.36 8.76
C LEU A 10 24.10 -0.16 7.90
N GLU A 11 25.34 -0.15 7.39
CA GLU A 11 25.85 0.92 6.53
C GLU A 11 24.94 1.19 5.32
N ARG A 12 24.49 0.12 4.63
CA ARG A 12 23.59 0.23 3.49
C ARG A 12 22.21 0.78 3.90
N ILE A 13 21.65 0.33 5.02
CA ILE A 13 20.36 0.83 5.53
C ILE A 13 20.45 2.33 5.84
N TYR A 14 21.49 2.75 6.57
CA TYR A 14 21.73 4.16 6.90
C TYR A 14 21.90 5.01 5.63
N ALA A 15 22.68 4.51 4.66
CA ALA A 15 22.85 5.15 3.36
C ALA A 15 21.52 5.32 2.60
N LYS A 16 20.66 4.30 2.59
CA LYS A 16 19.31 4.38 1.99
C LYS A 16 18.39 5.40 2.66
N CYS A 17 18.63 5.68 3.93
CA CYS A 17 17.93 6.72 4.68
C CYS A 17 18.56 8.11 4.53
N ASN A 18 19.63 8.26 3.74
CA ASN A 18 20.44 9.46 3.65
C ASN A 18 20.92 9.96 5.04
N LYS A 19 21.22 9.01 5.95
CA LYS A 19 21.76 9.30 7.28
C LYS A 19 23.15 8.72 7.43
N PRO A 20 24.11 9.44 8.04
CA PRO A 20 25.37 8.84 8.45
C PRO A 20 25.11 7.83 9.57
N MET A 21 25.85 6.71 9.56
CA MET A 21 25.84 5.78 10.67
C MET A 21 26.51 6.45 11.89
N PRO A 22 25.83 6.56 13.05
CA PRO A 22 26.33 7.35 14.18
C PRO A 22 27.37 6.60 15.05
N PHE A 23 27.93 5.50 14.52
CA PHE A 23 28.93 4.64 15.15
C PHE A 23 29.67 3.86 14.05
N ALA A 24 30.84 3.35 14.37
CA ALA A 24 31.63 2.44 13.55
C ALA A 24 31.33 0.98 13.89
N VAL A 25 31.59 0.08 12.95
CA VAL A 25 31.26 -1.36 13.08
C VAL A 25 32.08 -2.04 14.18
N ASP A 26 33.31 -1.59 14.40
CA ASP A 26 34.20 -2.09 15.45
C ASP A 26 33.82 -1.62 16.86
N GLU A 27 32.96 -0.60 16.97
CA GLU A 27 32.37 -0.18 18.25
C GLU A 27 31.21 -1.08 18.70
N ILE A 28 30.70 -1.95 17.82
CA ILE A 28 29.56 -2.82 18.10
C ILE A 28 30.00 -4.01 18.95
N GLU A 29 29.58 -4.01 20.21
CA GLU A 29 29.75 -5.16 21.11
C GLU A 29 28.75 -6.27 20.75
N ARG A 30 27.48 -5.91 20.58
CA ARG A 30 26.40 -6.88 20.35
C ARG A 30 25.23 -6.30 19.57
N ILE A 31 24.56 -7.16 18.80
CA ILE A 31 23.28 -6.86 18.14
C ILE A 31 22.24 -7.86 18.63
N VAL A 32 21.08 -7.36 19.07
CA VAL A 32 19.94 -8.14 19.56
C VAL A 32 18.70 -7.79 18.74
N CYS A 33 18.01 -8.80 18.24
CA CYS A 33 16.77 -8.62 17.49
C CYS A 33 15.58 -9.02 18.36
N HIS A 34 14.60 -8.13 18.48
CA HIS A 34 13.34 -8.36 19.18
C HIS A 34 12.19 -8.36 18.18
N LEU A 35 11.66 -9.54 17.90
CA LEU A 35 10.48 -9.72 17.07
C LEU A 35 9.22 -9.40 17.87
N GLU A 36 8.21 -8.84 17.21
CA GLU A 36 6.90 -8.57 17.81
C GLU A 36 7.00 -7.76 19.12
N TYR A 37 7.87 -6.75 19.13
CA TYR A 37 8.19 -5.95 20.31
C TYR A 37 6.97 -5.17 20.80
N ALA A 38 6.49 -5.46 21.99
CA ALA A 38 5.24 -4.89 22.53
C ALA A 38 5.48 -3.87 23.65
N PHE A 39 4.82 -2.72 23.56
CA PHE A 39 4.69 -1.74 24.66
C PHE A 39 3.46 -2.06 25.50
N GLY A 40 3.54 -3.12 26.31
CA GLY A 40 2.40 -3.61 27.06
C GLY A 40 1.24 -3.96 26.11
N ARG A 41 0.02 -3.43 26.38
CA ARG A 41 -1.17 -3.66 25.54
C ARG A 41 -1.41 -2.58 24.47
N ARG A 42 -0.53 -1.58 24.32
CA ARG A 42 -0.80 -0.40 23.47
C ARG A 42 -0.45 -0.62 22.00
N ARG A 43 0.80 -1.00 21.72
CA ARG A 43 1.34 -1.15 20.37
C ARG A 43 2.34 -2.30 20.31
N LYS A 44 2.50 -2.84 19.11
CA LYS A 44 3.46 -3.90 18.80
C LYS A 44 4.21 -3.49 17.53
N ILE A 45 5.53 -3.49 17.59
CA ILE A 45 6.43 -3.24 16.47
C ILE A 45 6.88 -4.59 15.92
N ASP A 46 6.97 -4.72 14.59
CA ASP A 46 7.33 -5.99 13.95
C ASP A 46 8.75 -6.44 14.31
N LEU A 47 9.73 -5.53 14.27
CA LEU A 47 11.11 -5.82 14.65
C LEU A 47 11.81 -4.58 15.25
N VAL A 48 12.47 -4.78 16.38
CA VAL A 48 13.43 -3.83 16.95
C VAL A 48 14.82 -4.48 16.97
N VAL A 49 15.80 -3.81 16.36
CA VAL A 49 17.21 -4.20 16.42
C VAL A 49 17.91 -3.28 17.40
N GLU A 50 18.29 -3.81 18.56
CA GLU A 50 19.13 -3.14 19.54
C GLU A 50 20.61 -3.39 19.21
N ILE A 51 21.37 -2.31 19.11
CA ILE A 51 22.81 -2.30 18.83
C ILE A 51 23.49 -1.76 20.09
N GLN A 52 24.18 -2.64 20.82
CA GLN A 52 24.95 -2.30 22.01
C GLN A 52 26.37 -1.96 21.60
N LEU A 53 26.81 -0.76 21.98
CA LEU A 53 28.17 -0.28 21.73
C LEU A 53 29.06 -0.57 22.95
N ALA A 54 30.37 -0.70 22.72
CA ALA A 54 31.35 -1.03 23.75
C ALA A 54 31.46 0.02 24.88
N ASP A 55 31.02 1.26 24.63
CA ASP A 55 30.97 2.34 25.62
C ASP A 55 29.70 2.28 26.52
N GLY A 56 28.84 1.28 26.30
CA GLY A 56 27.57 1.09 27.00
C GLY A 56 26.38 1.83 26.38
N ASN A 57 26.60 2.65 25.35
CA ASN A 57 25.51 3.30 24.62
C ASN A 57 24.72 2.30 23.78
N ARG A 58 23.46 2.65 23.50
CA ARG A 58 22.56 1.83 22.69
C ARG A 58 22.02 2.62 21.52
N LYS A 59 21.98 1.97 20.37
CA LYS A 59 21.34 2.45 19.16
C LYS A 59 20.27 1.47 18.73
N TYR A 60 19.25 1.98 18.04
CA TYR A 60 18.09 1.18 17.67
C TYR A 60 17.78 1.34 16.19
N ILE A 61 17.38 0.24 15.55
CA ILE A 61 16.63 0.27 14.31
C ILE A 61 15.24 -0.28 14.60
N VAL A 62 14.23 0.55 14.40
CA VAL A 62 12.82 0.26 14.68
C VAL A 62 12.12 0.03 13.35
N MET A 63 11.68 -1.19 13.08
CA MET A 63 11.11 -1.59 11.79
C MET A 63 9.64 -1.97 11.92
N GLU A 64 8.80 -1.23 11.20
CA GLU A 64 7.45 -1.64 10.83
C GLU A 64 7.51 -2.30 9.45
N MET A 65 6.92 -3.47 9.30
CA MET A 65 6.91 -4.25 8.06
C MET A 65 5.50 -4.39 7.53
N LYS A 66 5.32 -4.20 6.23
CA LYS A 66 4.01 -4.12 5.60
C LYS A 66 4.02 -4.81 4.26
N VAL A 67 3.06 -5.71 4.04
CA VAL A 67 2.98 -6.57 2.84
C VAL A 67 1.79 -6.20 1.96
N ASP A 68 0.62 -6.06 2.58
CA ASP A 68 -0.65 -5.82 1.88
C ASP A 68 -1.44 -4.66 2.49
N SER A 69 -0.93 -4.04 3.57
CA SER A 69 -1.55 -2.95 4.30
C SER A 69 -0.56 -1.85 4.67
N ILE A 70 -1.03 -0.61 4.69
CA ILE A 70 -0.22 0.57 5.03
C ILE A 70 -0.72 1.14 6.37
N PRO A 71 0.18 1.46 7.32
CA PRO A 71 -0.21 2.04 8.60
C PRO A 71 -0.77 3.45 8.41
N GLU A 72 -1.66 3.84 9.30
CA GLU A 72 -2.14 5.23 9.38
C GLU A 72 -1.06 6.13 9.98
N LEU A 73 -1.11 7.43 9.68
CA LEU A 73 -0.16 8.42 10.21
C LEU A 73 -0.13 8.41 11.75
N GLU A 74 -1.30 8.32 12.39
CA GLU A 74 -1.45 8.27 13.85
C GLU A 74 -0.79 7.03 14.47
N GLN A 75 -0.79 5.91 13.73
CA GLN A 75 -0.13 4.69 14.17
C GLN A 75 1.39 4.88 14.19
N LEU A 76 1.95 5.48 13.14
CA LEU A 76 3.39 5.78 13.05
C LEU A 76 3.85 6.79 14.10
N GLU A 77 3.12 7.89 14.28
CA GLU A 77 3.47 8.92 15.27
C GLU A 77 3.38 8.35 16.70
N GLY A 78 2.39 7.48 16.92
CA GLY A 78 2.24 6.75 18.17
C GLY A 78 3.38 5.78 18.44
N THR A 79 3.82 5.01 17.44
CA THR A 79 4.98 4.11 17.56
C THR A 79 6.26 4.88 17.86
N TYR A 80 6.50 6.00 17.14
CA TYR A 80 7.64 6.88 17.38
C TYR A 80 7.67 7.40 18.82
N SER A 81 6.56 8.00 19.26
CA SER A 81 6.46 8.63 20.58
C SER A 81 6.59 7.61 21.72
N ASP A 82 5.89 6.47 21.61
CA ASP A 82 5.93 5.44 22.64
C ASP A 82 7.32 4.79 22.73
N PHE A 83 8.02 4.58 21.59
CA PHE A 83 9.36 4.00 21.58
C PHE A 83 10.38 4.88 22.29
N LEU A 84 10.45 6.16 21.94
CA LEU A 84 11.40 7.11 22.54
C LEU A 84 11.14 7.29 24.04
N HIS A 85 9.86 7.38 24.42
CA HIS A 85 9.48 7.51 25.83
C HIS A 85 9.87 6.27 26.65
N HIS A 86 9.62 5.07 26.13
CA HIS A 86 9.92 3.82 26.83
C HIS A 86 11.41 3.60 27.05
N HIS A 87 12.23 3.87 26.03
CA HIS A 87 13.68 3.64 26.07
C HIS A 87 14.46 4.84 26.62
N GLN A 88 13.81 5.97 26.89
CA GLN A 88 14.44 7.22 27.33
C GLN A 88 15.62 7.63 26.44
N CYS A 89 15.55 7.33 25.15
CA CYS A 89 16.61 7.59 24.18
C CYS A 89 16.32 8.84 23.35
N LYS A 90 17.37 9.45 22.79
CA LYS A 90 17.24 10.63 21.91
C LYS A 90 16.80 10.20 20.52
N GLU A 91 16.29 11.15 19.74
CA GLU A 91 15.90 10.92 18.35
C GLU A 91 17.05 10.32 17.50
N ASP A 92 18.28 10.80 17.69
CA ASP A 92 19.47 10.31 16.98
C ASP A 92 19.97 8.93 17.45
N ASP A 93 19.36 8.36 18.50
CA ASP A 93 19.68 7.01 18.96
C ASP A 93 18.82 5.94 18.25
N ALA A 94 17.77 6.34 17.53
CA ALA A 94 16.84 5.43 16.88
C ALA A 94 16.57 5.79 15.41
N LEU A 95 16.72 4.80 14.52
CA LEU A 95 16.33 4.89 13.12
C LEU A 95 14.99 4.17 12.92
N PHE A 96 13.94 4.91 12.58
CA PHE A 96 12.62 4.34 12.31
C PHE A 96 12.45 4.06 10.82
N LEU A 97 12.10 2.83 10.49
CA LEU A 97 11.99 2.31 9.14
C LEU A 97 10.61 1.73 8.91
N LEU A 98 10.06 1.99 7.72
CA LEU A 98 8.88 1.34 7.20
C LEU A 98 9.30 0.48 6.00
N PHE A 99 9.39 -0.84 6.21
CA PHE A 99 9.72 -1.81 5.17
C PHE A 99 8.45 -2.20 4.42
N ILE A 100 8.45 -1.93 3.12
CA ILE A 100 7.31 -2.19 2.25
C ILE A 100 7.63 -3.36 1.31
N PHE A 101 6.86 -4.42 1.48
CA PHE A 101 6.87 -5.65 0.69
C PHE A 101 5.55 -5.80 -0.07
N GLY A 102 5.48 -6.78 -0.96
CA GLY A 102 4.21 -7.19 -1.56
C GLY A 102 3.47 -6.06 -2.28
N SER A 103 2.15 -6.17 -2.34
CA SER A 103 1.29 -5.16 -2.99
C SER A 103 1.31 -3.80 -2.30
N ALA A 104 1.74 -3.72 -1.04
CA ALA A 104 1.91 -2.43 -0.36
C ALA A 104 2.91 -1.51 -1.09
N GLN A 105 3.79 -2.06 -1.93
CA GLN A 105 4.77 -1.29 -2.71
C GLN A 105 4.18 -0.24 -3.64
N VAL A 106 2.97 -0.47 -4.11
CA VAL A 106 2.27 0.40 -5.06
C VAL A 106 1.14 1.20 -4.41
N CYS A 107 0.88 0.93 -3.12
CA CYS A 107 -0.08 1.70 -2.35
C CYS A 107 0.47 3.08 -1.99
N MET A 108 -0.45 4.02 -1.74
CA MET A 108 -0.15 5.30 -1.14
C MET A 108 0.42 5.09 0.26
N ILE A 109 1.61 5.63 0.51
CA ILE A 109 2.33 5.53 1.79
C ILE A 109 2.25 6.89 2.48
N PRO A 110 1.84 6.97 3.76
CA PRO A 110 1.76 8.24 4.46
C PRO A 110 3.14 8.88 4.54
N ASN A 111 3.21 10.18 4.24
CA ASN A 111 4.42 10.95 4.43
C ASN A 111 4.61 11.25 5.92
N HIS A 112 5.47 10.51 6.60
CA HIS A 112 5.76 10.67 8.01
C HIS A 112 7.21 11.12 8.23
N ARG A 113 7.41 12.23 8.93
CA ARG A 113 8.72 12.88 9.11
C ARG A 113 9.79 12.00 9.75
N HIS A 114 9.40 11.05 10.60
CA HIS A 114 10.34 10.23 11.39
C HIS A 114 10.62 8.86 10.77
N PHE A 115 9.76 8.36 9.88
CA PHE A 115 9.88 7.02 9.32
C PHE A 115 10.46 7.08 7.91
N TYR A 116 11.59 6.39 7.70
CA TYR A 116 12.16 6.20 6.37
C TYR A 116 11.53 5.00 5.70
N VAL A 117 11.02 5.20 4.49
CA VAL A 117 10.36 4.15 3.72
C VAL A 117 11.40 3.45 2.85
N LEU A 118 11.56 2.14 3.04
CA LEU A 118 12.36 1.31 2.14
C LEU A 118 11.43 0.36 1.39
N LYS A 119 11.45 0.45 0.06
CA LYS A 119 10.72 -0.46 -0.83
C LYS A 119 11.61 -1.65 -1.21
N LEU A 120 11.03 -2.62 -1.90
CA LEU A 120 11.70 -3.88 -2.21
C LEU A 120 13.07 -3.74 -2.91
N PRO A 121 13.28 -2.82 -3.86
CA PRO A 121 14.62 -2.61 -4.43
C PRO A 121 15.66 -2.18 -3.38
N ASP A 122 15.28 -1.27 -2.47
CA ASP A 122 16.17 -0.80 -1.41
C ASP A 122 16.48 -1.90 -0.39
N ILE A 123 15.47 -2.71 -0.06
CA ILE A 123 15.62 -3.86 0.84
C ILE A 123 16.54 -4.91 0.19
N ILE A 124 16.31 -5.27 -1.07
CA ILE A 124 17.17 -6.21 -1.80
C ILE A 124 18.61 -5.69 -1.81
N GLU A 125 18.81 -4.40 -2.11
CA GLU A 125 20.14 -3.81 -2.15
C GLU A 125 20.84 -3.82 -0.78
N ALA A 126 20.10 -3.55 0.29
CA ALA A 126 20.65 -3.59 1.64
C ALA A 126 21.16 -4.99 2.02
N PHE A 127 20.43 -6.04 1.64
CA PHE A 127 20.69 -7.41 2.09
C PHE A 127 21.37 -8.32 1.06
N GLN A 128 21.58 -7.89 -0.19
CA GLN A 128 22.20 -8.74 -1.22
C GLN A 128 23.71 -8.91 -1.04
N GLY A 129 24.23 -10.04 -1.52
CA GLY A 129 25.67 -10.33 -1.59
C GLY A 129 26.32 -10.56 -0.24
N LEU A 130 25.54 -10.90 0.79
CA LEU A 130 26.05 -11.22 2.11
C LEU A 130 26.54 -12.67 2.17
N LEU A 131 27.64 -12.89 2.90
CA LEU A 131 28.15 -14.23 3.17
C LEU A 131 27.41 -14.84 4.37
N VAL A 132 26.20 -15.35 4.11
CA VAL A 132 25.35 -16.00 5.10
C VAL A 132 25.15 -17.46 4.75
N ASP A 133 25.80 -18.34 5.52
CA ASP A 133 25.67 -19.79 5.37
C ASP A 133 24.42 -20.31 6.10
N HIS A 134 23.24 -19.90 5.62
CA HIS A 134 21.95 -20.39 6.12
C HIS A 134 20.87 -20.28 5.03
N TYR A 135 20.15 -21.38 4.76
CA TYR A 135 19.18 -21.48 3.68
C TYR A 135 18.09 -20.39 3.71
N ILE A 136 17.60 -20.04 4.91
CA ILE A 136 16.61 -18.96 5.11
C ILE A 136 17.05 -17.65 4.44
N SER A 137 18.34 -17.30 4.46
CA SER A 137 18.82 -16.06 3.84
C SER A 137 18.68 -16.11 2.32
N THR A 138 19.00 -17.25 1.71
CA THR A 138 18.87 -17.48 0.26
C THR A 138 17.40 -17.50 -0.13
N ASP A 139 16.58 -18.30 0.56
CA ASP A 139 15.14 -18.41 0.30
C ASP A 139 14.43 -17.06 0.40
N TRP A 140 14.79 -16.28 1.42
CA TRP A 140 14.24 -14.94 1.61
C TRP A 140 14.65 -14.00 0.48
N MET A 141 15.95 -13.93 0.13
CA MET A 141 16.42 -13.09 -0.98
C MET A 141 15.81 -13.49 -2.33
N ASP A 142 15.64 -14.78 -2.59
CA ASP A 142 15.01 -15.28 -3.80
C ASP A 142 13.52 -14.92 -3.83
N SER A 143 12.82 -15.04 -2.70
CA SER A 143 11.43 -14.60 -2.56
C SER A 143 11.26 -13.10 -2.83
N LEU A 144 12.17 -12.26 -2.32
CA LEU A 144 12.14 -10.83 -2.59
C LEU A 144 12.35 -10.53 -4.08
N LYS A 145 13.32 -11.18 -4.74
CA LYS A 145 13.56 -10.98 -6.18
C LYS A 145 12.39 -11.48 -7.02
N GLN A 146 11.79 -12.61 -6.66
CA GLN A 146 10.60 -13.14 -7.34
C GLN A 146 9.42 -12.19 -7.21
N GLU A 147 9.23 -11.54 -6.05
CA GLU A 147 8.17 -10.56 -5.86
C GLU A 147 8.36 -9.32 -6.73
N GLU A 148 9.61 -8.85 -6.89
CA GLU A 148 9.93 -7.74 -7.79
C GLU A 148 9.64 -8.11 -9.26
N ILE A 149 10.02 -9.32 -9.67
CA ILE A 149 9.69 -9.86 -11.00
C ILE A 149 8.17 -9.97 -11.18
N ARG A 150 7.44 -10.44 -10.16
CA ARG A 150 5.98 -10.58 -10.20
C ARG A 150 5.29 -9.25 -10.42
N LYS A 151 5.75 -8.18 -9.76
CA LYS A 151 5.26 -6.82 -9.98
C LYS A 151 5.48 -6.38 -11.44
N GLN A 152 6.68 -6.61 -11.98
CA GLN A 152 7.06 -6.17 -13.33
C GLN A 152 6.36 -6.96 -14.46
N THR A 153 6.02 -8.23 -14.21
CA THR A 153 5.46 -9.16 -15.22
C THR A 153 3.97 -9.42 -15.03
N VAL A 154 3.27 -8.61 -14.22
CA VAL A 154 1.89 -8.85 -13.82
C VAL A 154 0.93 -8.89 -15.02
N VAL A 155 1.09 -7.99 -15.99
CA VAL A 155 0.25 -7.88 -17.18
C VAL A 155 0.45 -9.08 -18.12
N GLU A 156 1.69 -9.51 -18.32
CA GLU A 156 2.02 -10.68 -19.15
C GLU A 156 1.47 -11.96 -18.51
N THR A 157 1.65 -12.08 -17.19
CA THR A 157 1.11 -13.20 -16.41
C THR A 157 -0.41 -13.25 -16.55
N LEU A 158 -1.09 -12.09 -16.48
CA LEU A 158 -2.53 -11.99 -16.65
C LEU A 158 -3.01 -12.53 -18.00
N LYS A 159 -2.34 -12.17 -19.11
CA LYS A 159 -2.69 -12.63 -20.46
C LYS A 159 -2.61 -14.15 -20.62
N SER A 160 -1.72 -14.80 -19.87
CA SER A 160 -1.52 -16.26 -19.93
C SER A 160 -2.36 -17.06 -18.93
N ALA A 161 -3.02 -16.39 -17.97
CA ALA A 161 -3.68 -17.07 -16.87
C ALA A 161 -5.11 -17.51 -17.21
N THR A 162 -5.28 -18.82 -17.38
CA THR A 162 -6.55 -19.46 -17.77
C THR A 162 -7.64 -19.40 -16.68
N ASN A 163 -7.26 -19.17 -15.42
CA ASN A 163 -8.16 -19.30 -14.26
C ASN A 163 -8.64 -17.93 -13.71
N LEU A 164 -8.32 -16.84 -14.39
CA LEU A 164 -8.77 -15.48 -14.06
C LEU A 164 -10.23 -15.19 -14.43
N LYS A 165 -10.96 -16.16 -15.00
CA LYS A 165 -12.40 -16.01 -15.23
C LYS A 165 -13.22 -17.01 -14.41
N ASP A 166 -12.57 -17.81 -13.57
CA ASP A 166 -13.22 -18.83 -12.73
C ASP A 166 -13.49 -18.29 -11.31
N GLU A 167 -14.66 -17.68 -11.13
CA GLU A 167 -15.14 -17.22 -9.81
C GLU A 167 -15.19 -18.35 -8.75
N ASN A 168 -15.41 -19.60 -9.18
CA ASN A 168 -15.43 -20.74 -8.24
C ASN A 168 -14.02 -21.12 -7.79
N TYR A 169 -13.03 -20.99 -8.66
CA TYR A 169 -11.62 -21.13 -8.32
C TYR A 169 -11.21 -20.10 -7.25
N TRP A 170 -11.63 -18.84 -7.41
CA TRP A 170 -11.34 -17.76 -6.46
C TRP A 170 -11.99 -17.97 -5.10
N ARG A 171 -13.27 -18.35 -5.09
CA ARG A 171 -14.02 -18.60 -3.86
C ARG A 171 -13.42 -19.76 -3.05
N LYS A 172 -12.84 -20.77 -3.72
CA LYS A 172 -12.22 -21.94 -3.08
C LYS A 172 -10.80 -21.69 -2.55
N ARG A 173 -9.99 -20.87 -3.24
CA ARG A 173 -8.58 -20.60 -2.90
C ARG A 173 -8.38 -19.40 -1.98
N GLY A 174 -9.45 -18.64 -1.73
CA GLY A 174 -9.45 -17.44 -0.90
C GLY A 174 -9.09 -16.19 -1.71
N TYR A 175 -9.88 -15.13 -1.55
CA TYR A 175 -9.72 -13.85 -2.25
C TYR A 175 -8.34 -13.18 -2.05
N ARG A 176 -7.64 -13.50 -0.94
CA ARG A 176 -6.34 -12.89 -0.58
C ARG A 176 -5.21 -13.20 -1.56
N LEU A 177 -5.21 -14.37 -2.21
CA LEU A 177 -4.12 -14.79 -3.10
C LEU A 177 -4.01 -13.88 -4.34
N TRP A 178 -5.15 -13.36 -4.81
CA TRP A 178 -5.23 -12.45 -5.96
C TRP A 178 -5.48 -11.00 -5.56
N PHE A 179 -5.67 -10.71 -4.27
CA PHE A 179 -5.78 -9.35 -3.75
C PHE A 179 -4.62 -8.46 -4.18
N SER A 180 -3.40 -8.98 -3.98
CA SER A 180 -2.17 -8.31 -4.37
C SER A 180 -2.01 -8.14 -5.88
N LEU A 181 -2.65 -9.00 -6.69
CA LEU A 181 -2.62 -8.89 -8.15
C LEU A 181 -3.31 -7.60 -8.60
N PHE A 182 -4.51 -7.32 -8.08
CA PHE A 182 -5.25 -6.14 -8.48
C PHE A 182 -4.51 -4.84 -8.14
N HIS A 183 -3.78 -4.78 -7.02
CA HIS A 183 -2.93 -3.63 -6.72
C HIS A 183 -1.86 -3.39 -7.79
N TYR A 184 -1.19 -4.44 -8.26
CA TYR A 184 -0.20 -4.31 -9.33
C TYR A 184 -0.82 -4.00 -10.68
N LEU A 185 -2.00 -4.57 -10.99
CA LEU A 185 -2.74 -4.19 -12.19
C LEU A 185 -3.14 -2.71 -12.14
N TYR A 186 -3.60 -2.21 -11.00
CA TYR A 186 -3.92 -0.79 -10.84
C TYR A 186 -2.70 0.11 -10.97
N ASP A 187 -1.56 -0.30 -10.42
CA ASP A 187 -0.30 0.42 -10.59
C ASP A 187 0.07 0.51 -12.07
N ASP A 188 -0.06 -0.59 -12.81
CA ASP A 188 0.14 -0.61 -14.26
C ASP A 188 -0.86 0.31 -15.00
N LEU A 189 -2.15 0.25 -14.68
CA LEU A 189 -3.16 1.16 -15.25
C LEU A 189 -2.81 2.63 -14.95
N LYS A 190 -2.38 2.92 -13.72
CA LYS A 190 -1.98 4.27 -13.27
C LYS A 190 -0.82 4.77 -14.12
N HIS A 191 0.22 3.97 -14.37
CA HIS A 191 1.38 4.38 -15.17
C HIS A 191 1.04 4.65 -16.64
N HIS A 192 0.03 3.99 -17.20
CA HIS A 192 -0.44 4.21 -18.58
C HIS A 192 -1.49 5.31 -18.71
N SER A 193 -1.98 5.85 -17.60
CA SER A 193 -2.93 6.96 -17.56
C SER A 193 -2.26 8.32 -17.80
N LYS A 194 -2.92 9.20 -18.57
CA LYS A 194 -2.51 10.63 -18.68
C LYS A 194 -2.52 11.37 -17.34
N ARG A 195 -3.26 10.85 -16.36
CA ARG A 195 -3.44 11.40 -15.00
C ARG A 195 -2.78 10.50 -13.96
N ALA A 196 -1.66 9.87 -14.28
CA ALA A 196 -0.95 8.93 -13.40
C ALA A 196 -0.81 9.46 -11.96
N ASN A 197 -0.35 10.69 -11.78
CA ASN A 197 -0.12 11.30 -10.45
C ASN A 197 -1.41 11.64 -9.67
N GLU A 198 -2.59 11.45 -10.27
CA GLU A 198 -3.87 11.73 -9.63
C GLU A 198 -4.57 10.47 -9.13
N TRP A 199 -4.17 9.30 -9.66
CA TRP A 199 -4.65 8.01 -9.20
C TRP A 199 -3.84 7.56 -7.98
N GLU A 200 -4.53 7.16 -6.93
CA GLU A 200 -3.91 6.60 -5.73
C GLU A 200 -4.46 5.22 -5.45
N VAL A 201 -3.54 4.30 -5.15
CA VAL A 201 -3.85 2.91 -4.85
C VAL A 201 -3.88 2.76 -3.33
N TYR A 202 -4.96 2.20 -2.79
CA TYR A 202 -5.18 2.04 -1.36
C TYR A 202 -5.22 0.57 -0.99
N SER A 203 -4.65 0.27 0.18
CA SER A 203 -4.97 -0.96 0.89
C SER A 203 -6.22 -0.75 1.73
N ALA A 204 -7.38 -1.23 1.28
CA ALA A 204 -8.53 -1.42 2.16
C ALA A 204 -8.55 -2.85 2.69
N SER A 205 -8.99 -3.04 3.94
CA SER A 205 -8.80 -4.26 4.73
C SER A 205 -9.30 -5.58 4.10
N ASN A 206 -10.07 -5.53 3.00
CA ASN A 206 -10.46 -6.69 2.19
C ASN A 206 -10.74 -6.38 0.70
N ASN A 207 -10.50 -5.16 0.21
CA ASN A 207 -10.80 -4.77 -1.18
C ASN A 207 -9.63 -4.00 -1.83
N PRO A 208 -9.16 -4.37 -3.04
CA PRO A 208 -8.17 -3.57 -3.74
C PRO A 208 -8.91 -2.34 -4.26
N LEU A 209 -8.42 -1.16 -3.91
CA LEU A 209 -9.01 0.11 -4.30
C LEU A 209 -7.98 1.00 -5.00
N MET A 210 -8.41 1.69 -6.05
CA MET A 210 -7.66 2.79 -6.65
C MET A 210 -8.63 3.94 -6.94
N ASN A 211 -8.39 5.12 -6.39
CA ASN A 211 -9.24 6.30 -6.58
C ASN A 211 -8.50 7.38 -7.34
N LEU A 212 -9.24 8.16 -8.13
CA LEU A 212 -8.72 9.38 -8.74
C LEU A 212 -8.80 10.53 -7.73
N GLU A 213 -7.96 10.50 -6.68
CA GLU A 213 -8.03 11.37 -5.50
C GLU A 213 -7.95 12.86 -5.84
N HIS A 214 -7.00 13.26 -6.68
CA HIS A 214 -6.85 14.65 -7.09
C HIS A 214 -7.86 15.09 -8.17
N GLY A 215 -8.69 14.15 -8.65
CA GLY A 215 -9.73 14.40 -9.65
C GLY A 215 -11.15 14.53 -9.09
N TRP A 216 -11.30 14.66 -7.77
CA TRP A 216 -12.62 14.81 -7.15
C TRP A 216 -13.29 16.10 -7.62
N LEU A 217 -14.47 15.97 -8.22
CA LEU A 217 -15.23 17.10 -8.72
C LEU A 217 -16.26 17.55 -7.68
N ARG A 218 -15.98 18.70 -7.07
CA ARG A 218 -16.91 19.38 -6.16
C ARG A 218 -18.10 19.96 -6.92
N LYS A 219 -19.32 19.67 -6.48
CA LYS A 219 -20.57 20.21 -7.01
C LYS A 219 -21.56 20.52 -5.90
N GLU A 220 -22.47 21.43 -6.19
CA GLU A 220 -23.64 21.69 -5.38
C GLU A 220 -24.86 21.12 -6.09
N LEU A 221 -25.57 20.20 -5.43
CA LEU A 221 -26.79 19.58 -5.92
C LEU A 221 -27.84 19.66 -4.83
N PHE A 222 -29.07 20.09 -5.16
CA PHE A 222 -30.14 20.26 -4.17
C PHE A 222 -29.72 21.15 -2.97
N GLN A 223 -28.91 22.18 -3.24
CA GLN A 223 -28.33 23.08 -2.23
C GLN A 223 -27.42 22.37 -1.21
N LYS A 224 -26.88 21.20 -1.58
CA LYS A 224 -25.99 20.36 -0.76
C LYS A 224 -24.68 20.13 -1.48
N LEU A 225 -23.60 20.16 -0.73
CA LEU A 225 -22.27 19.96 -1.28
C LEU A 225 -21.94 18.48 -1.41
N VAL A 226 -21.46 18.09 -2.59
CA VAL A 226 -21.07 16.71 -2.91
C VAL A 226 -19.79 16.68 -3.73
N HIS A 227 -19.09 15.54 -3.69
CA HIS A 227 -17.88 15.32 -4.49
C HIS A 227 -18.03 14.06 -5.34
N PHE A 228 -17.89 14.20 -6.65
CA PHE A 228 -17.85 13.07 -7.57
C PHE A 228 -16.43 12.57 -7.72
N TYR A 229 -16.25 11.26 -7.74
CA TYR A 229 -14.94 10.65 -7.93
C TYR A 229 -15.03 9.29 -8.63
N TRP A 230 -13.90 8.88 -9.20
CA TRP A 230 -13.74 7.59 -9.86
C TRP A 230 -13.00 6.62 -8.96
N GLU A 231 -13.46 5.37 -8.90
CA GLU A 231 -12.87 4.30 -8.09
C GLU A 231 -12.84 2.99 -8.88
N PHE A 232 -11.67 2.34 -8.90
CA PHE A 232 -11.56 0.93 -9.24
C PHE A 232 -11.73 0.06 -8.01
N ASN A 233 -12.57 -0.97 -8.13
CA ASN A 233 -12.66 -2.07 -7.19
C ASN A 233 -12.81 -3.40 -7.97
N TYR A 234 -11.79 -4.24 -7.87
CA TYR A 234 -11.55 -5.38 -8.76
C TYR A 234 -11.65 -4.96 -10.24
N GLU A 235 -12.37 -5.74 -11.05
CA GLU A 235 -12.69 -5.47 -12.46
C GLU A 235 -13.83 -4.46 -12.65
N GLN A 236 -14.09 -3.58 -11.68
CA GLN A 236 -15.17 -2.61 -11.78
C GLN A 236 -14.65 -1.19 -11.57
N LEU A 237 -14.89 -0.34 -12.57
CA LEU A 237 -14.75 1.10 -12.45
C LEU A 237 -16.09 1.68 -12.02
N PHE A 238 -16.08 2.53 -11.00
CA PHE A 238 -17.26 3.18 -10.44
C PHE A 238 -17.17 4.69 -10.57
N LEU A 239 -18.30 5.30 -10.91
CA LEU A 239 -18.55 6.70 -10.58
C LEU A 239 -19.24 6.75 -9.22
N LYS A 240 -18.64 7.44 -8.28
CA LYS A 240 -19.09 7.55 -6.90
C LYS A 240 -19.31 9.00 -6.47
N LEU A 241 -20.06 9.13 -5.39
CA LEU A 241 -20.37 10.37 -4.70
C LEU A 241 -19.93 10.29 -3.25
N ALA A 242 -19.11 11.23 -2.80
CA ALA A 242 -18.90 11.50 -1.38
C ALA A 242 -19.85 12.62 -0.93
N ILE A 243 -20.59 12.37 0.14
CA ILE A 243 -21.65 13.24 0.66
C ILE A 243 -21.23 13.80 2.01
N ASP A 244 -21.44 15.10 2.21
CA ASP A 244 -21.27 15.74 3.51
C ASP A 244 -22.30 15.19 4.51
N GLN A 245 -21.84 14.68 5.65
CA GLN A 245 -22.71 14.13 6.68
C GLN A 245 -23.49 15.17 7.47
N ILE A 246 -23.10 16.45 7.41
CA ILE A 246 -23.81 17.55 8.08
C ILE A 246 -25.16 17.81 7.39
N ASN A 247 -25.19 17.74 6.05
CA ASN A 247 -26.41 17.95 5.26
C ASN A 247 -26.51 16.94 4.10
N PRO A 248 -26.83 15.67 4.40
CA PRO A 248 -26.79 14.61 3.41
C PRO A 248 -27.95 14.69 2.42
N LEU A 249 -27.74 14.11 1.24
CA LEU A 249 -28.82 13.90 0.26
C LEU A 249 -29.86 12.93 0.80
N THR A 250 -31.14 13.21 0.53
CA THR A 250 -32.24 12.29 0.84
C THR A 250 -32.20 11.09 -0.10
N LYS A 251 -32.93 10.03 0.27
CA LYS A 251 -33.06 8.84 -0.57
C LYS A 251 -33.69 9.15 -1.94
N GLU A 252 -34.64 10.07 -1.98
CA GLU A 252 -35.30 10.51 -3.22
C GLU A 252 -34.33 11.29 -4.11
N GLU A 253 -33.59 12.24 -3.55
CA GLU A 253 -32.55 13.02 -4.25
C GLU A 253 -31.48 12.09 -4.85
N LEU A 254 -30.98 11.11 -4.07
CA LEU A 254 -30.01 10.13 -4.56
C LEU A 254 -30.58 9.21 -5.64
N THR A 255 -31.85 8.82 -5.54
CA THR A 255 -32.50 8.00 -6.55
C THR A 255 -32.67 8.76 -7.86
N HIS A 256 -33.06 10.04 -7.77
CA HIS A 256 -33.16 10.93 -8.91
C HIS A 256 -31.80 11.10 -9.60
N LEU A 257 -30.77 11.46 -8.85
CA LEU A 257 -29.41 11.65 -9.37
C LEU A 257 -28.87 10.39 -10.07
N ARG A 258 -29.08 9.19 -9.50
CA ARG A 258 -28.69 7.93 -10.15
C ARG A 258 -29.41 7.71 -11.47
N SER A 259 -30.69 8.09 -11.56
CA SER A 259 -31.47 7.97 -12.78
C SER A 259 -30.91 8.88 -13.88
N GLU A 260 -30.62 10.14 -13.56
CA GLU A 260 -30.03 11.09 -14.50
C GLU A 260 -28.67 10.63 -15.01
N ILE A 261 -27.78 10.22 -14.10
CA ILE A 261 -26.45 9.69 -14.46
C ILE A 261 -26.57 8.45 -15.33
N THR A 262 -27.50 7.53 -14.98
CA THR A 262 -27.72 6.32 -15.77
C THR A 262 -28.15 6.65 -17.21
N GLN A 263 -29.00 7.67 -17.39
CA GLN A 263 -29.41 8.12 -18.72
C GLN A 263 -28.22 8.70 -19.51
N ILE A 264 -27.42 9.58 -18.88
CA ILE A 264 -26.24 10.18 -19.49
C ILE A 264 -25.25 9.08 -19.92
N CYS A 265 -24.90 8.17 -19.02
CA CYS A 265 -23.91 7.12 -19.28
C CYS A 265 -24.38 6.13 -20.36
N ARG A 266 -25.67 5.78 -20.39
CA ARG A 266 -26.23 4.91 -21.43
C ARG A 266 -26.14 5.56 -22.82
N HIS A 267 -26.41 6.86 -22.92
CA HIS A 267 -26.33 7.57 -24.19
C HIS A 267 -24.88 7.70 -24.70
N ALA A 268 -23.93 7.91 -23.79
CA ALA A 268 -22.51 8.04 -24.14
C ALA A 268 -21.85 6.71 -24.55
N SER A 269 -22.47 5.55 -24.27
CA SER A 269 -21.78 4.27 -24.31
C SER A 269 -22.56 3.15 -25.01
N GLU A 270 -23.14 3.45 -26.17
CA GLU A 270 -23.82 2.46 -27.03
C GLU A 270 -22.94 1.26 -27.43
N LYS A 271 -21.62 1.30 -27.20
CA LYS A 271 -20.66 0.24 -27.57
C LYS A 271 -20.18 -0.68 -26.45
N ARG A 272 -20.49 -0.42 -25.17
CA ARG A 272 -19.99 -1.25 -24.06
C ARG A 272 -21.16 -1.89 -23.31
N ASN A 273 -21.54 -3.12 -23.70
CA ASN A 273 -22.50 -4.01 -23.02
C ASN A 273 -22.09 -4.44 -21.58
N LYS A 274 -21.12 -3.75 -20.98
CA LYS A 274 -20.44 -4.05 -19.72
C LYS A 274 -20.81 -3.03 -18.62
N GLN A 275 -22.03 -2.49 -18.61
CA GLN A 275 -22.41 -1.36 -17.75
C GLN A 275 -23.73 -1.56 -17.02
N GLY A 276 -23.85 -0.97 -15.83
CA GLY A 276 -25.12 -0.98 -15.14
C GLY A 276 -25.24 0.00 -13.97
N PRO A 277 -26.48 0.36 -13.61
CA PRO A 277 -26.75 1.09 -12.39
C PRO A 277 -26.32 0.26 -11.18
N THR A 278 -25.87 0.94 -10.14
CA THR A 278 -25.55 0.28 -8.87
C THR A 278 -26.79 0.19 -7.98
N ARG A 279 -26.75 -0.69 -6.96
CA ARG A 279 -27.85 -0.83 -6.00
C ARG A 279 -28.13 0.50 -5.31
N ASN A 280 -29.39 0.74 -4.97
CA ASN A 280 -29.82 1.92 -4.22
C ASN A 280 -29.39 1.82 -2.75
N THR A 281 -28.14 2.16 -2.49
CA THR A 281 -27.57 2.26 -1.14
C THR A 281 -27.47 3.72 -0.70
N ASN A 282 -27.53 3.96 0.61
CA ASN A 282 -27.30 5.25 1.24
C ASN A 282 -26.04 5.16 2.10
N GLY A 283 -25.36 6.28 2.31
CA GLY A 283 -24.15 6.37 3.12
C GLY A 283 -23.32 7.59 2.75
N ALA A 284 -22.17 7.74 3.41
CA ALA A 284 -21.23 8.83 3.11
C ALA A 284 -20.59 8.69 1.72
N PHE A 285 -20.42 7.45 1.25
CA PHE A 285 -19.87 7.12 -0.06
C PHE A 285 -20.86 6.27 -0.82
N VAL A 286 -21.30 6.78 -1.97
CA VAL A 286 -22.41 6.20 -2.73
C VAL A 286 -21.97 5.90 -4.14
N SER A 287 -22.07 4.65 -4.56
CA SER A 287 -21.92 4.30 -5.97
C SER A 287 -23.15 4.75 -6.76
N LEU A 288 -22.89 5.39 -7.91
CA LEU A 288 -23.91 5.90 -8.81
C LEU A 288 -24.03 5.04 -10.06
N TYR A 289 -22.89 4.65 -10.63
CA TYR A 289 -22.82 3.85 -11.85
C TYR A 289 -21.55 2.99 -11.86
N LYS A 290 -21.58 1.88 -12.59
CA LYS A 290 -20.40 1.02 -12.74
C LYS A 290 -20.22 0.50 -14.17
N TRP A 291 -18.95 0.32 -14.52
CA TRP A 291 -18.45 -0.30 -15.74
C TRP A 291 -17.64 -1.53 -15.35
N LYS A 292 -17.86 -2.65 -16.04
CA LYS A 292 -16.96 -3.79 -15.97
C LYS A 292 -15.76 -3.50 -16.88
N PHE A 293 -14.57 -3.70 -16.34
CA PHE A 293 -13.29 -3.51 -16.98
C PHE A 293 -12.57 -4.86 -17.03
N ASP A 294 -12.35 -5.41 -18.22
CA ASP A 294 -11.60 -6.65 -18.40
C ASP A 294 -10.12 -6.33 -18.64
N PHE A 295 -9.26 -6.53 -17.64
CA PHE A 295 -7.82 -6.24 -17.73
C PHE A 295 -7.07 -7.05 -18.81
N VAL A 296 -7.68 -8.11 -19.35
CA VAL A 296 -7.09 -8.91 -20.45
C VAL A 296 -7.44 -8.32 -21.81
N GLU A 297 -8.66 -7.82 -21.95
CA GLU A 297 -9.23 -7.37 -23.23
C GLU A 297 -9.18 -5.85 -23.42
N GLU A 298 -9.10 -5.10 -22.31
CA GLU A 298 -9.17 -3.65 -22.27
C GLU A 298 -7.83 -3.09 -21.76
N ASP A 299 -7.32 -2.10 -22.47
CA ASP A 299 -6.18 -1.29 -22.03
C ASP A 299 -6.70 0.01 -21.42
N PHE A 300 -6.02 0.53 -20.41
CA PHE A 300 -6.34 1.81 -19.78
C PHE A 300 -5.69 2.97 -20.54
N VAL A 301 -5.82 2.94 -21.86
CA VAL A 301 -5.58 4.10 -22.72
C VAL A 301 -6.86 4.93 -22.74
N ASP A 302 -7.26 5.48 -21.60
CA ASP A 302 -8.35 6.43 -21.61
C ASP A 302 -7.84 7.79 -22.13
N SER A 303 -8.61 8.30 -23.10
CA SER A 303 -8.61 9.64 -23.71
C SER A 303 -8.44 10.79 -22.72
#